data_AF-A0A1W9X0K8-F1
#
_entry.id   AF-A0A1W9X0K8-F1
#
_cell.length_a   1.000
_cell.length_b   1.000
_cell.length_c   1.000
_cell.angle_alpha   90.00
_cell.angle_beta   90.00
_cell.angle_gamma   90.00
#
_symmetry.space_group_name_H-M   'P 1'
#
loop_
_entity.id
_entity.type
_entity.pdbx_description
1 polymer ?
#
loop_
_entity_poly.entity_id
_entity_poly.type
_entity_poly.pdbx_seq_one_letter_code
_entity_poly.pdbx_strand_id
1 'polypeptide(L)' 'MRKIQCSESDDMLPEYDFDYSKASPNRFAKGRAVILEPDVARVFNTSDAVNKMLRAVIAAMPESQFRQESAH' A
#
# COMPACT_ATOMS: atom_id res chain seq x y z
N MET A 1 -24.97 16.53 -37.53
CA MET A 1 -24.58 16.27 -36.13
C MET A 1 -23.07 16.20 -36.02
N ARG A 2 -22.40 17.12 -35.32
CA ARG A 2 -20.97 16.98 -35.00
C ARG A 2 -20.86 16.36 -33.62
N LYS A 3 -20.01 15.32 -33.52
CA LYS A 3 -19.72 14.66 -32.25
C LYS A 3 -18.88 15.60 -31.41
N ILE A 4 -19.39 15.99 -30.25
CA ILE A 4 -18.62 16.66 -29.21
C ILE A 4 -17.82 15.54 -28.54
N GLN A 5 -16.52 15.50 -28.81
CA GLN A 5 -15.61 14.72 -27.98
C GLN A 5 -15.40 15.53 -26.70
N CYS A 6 -16.13 15.19 -25.64
CA CYS A 6 -15.75 15.57 -24.28
C CYS A 6 -14.47 14.80 -23.96
N SER A 7 -13.31 15.42 -24.18
CA SER A 7 -12.12 15.04 -23.42
C SER A 7 -12.38 15.43 -21.97
N GLU A 8 -12.16 14.52 -21.02
CA GLU A 8 -12.41 14.70 -19.58
C GLU A 8 -11.72 15.93 -18.95
N SER A 9 -10.81 16.57 -19.69
CA SER A 9 -10.11 17.79 -19.34
C SER A 9 -10.85 19.10 -19.66
N ASP A 10 -11.93 19.07 -20.46
CA ASP A 10 -12.61 20.31 -20.92
C ASP A 10 -13.57 20.90 -19.86
N ASP A 11 -13.95 20.09 -18.87
CA ASP A 11 -14.82 20.52 -17.76
C ASP A 11 -14.03 20.99 -16.51
N MET A 12 -12.70 20.89 -16.51
CA MET A 12 -11.86 21.35 -15.40
C MET A 12 -11.39 22.79 -15.64
N LEU A 13 -11.52 23.63 -14.61
CA LEU A 13 -10.97 24.98 -14.66
C LEU A 13 -9.42 24.92 -14.75
N PRO A 14 -8.77 25.87 -15.44
CA PRO A 14 -7.31 25.88 -15.62
C PRO A 14 -6.51 25.81 -14.31
N GLU A 15 -7.08 26.28 -13.19
CA GLU A 15 -6.49 26.23 -11.86
C GLU A 15 -6.32 24.81 -11.30
N TYR A 16 -7.02 23.83 -11.88
CA TYR A 16 -6.96 22.42 -11.50
C TYR A 16 -6.05 21.57 -12.42
N ASP A 17 -5.35 22.19 -13.38
CA ASP A 17 -4.32 21.54 -14.19
C ASP A 17 -3.01 21.42 -13.40
N PHE A 18 -3.00 20.50 -12.43
CA PHE A 18 -1.84 20.27 -11.58
C PHE A 18 -0.75 19.49 -12.31
N ASP A 19 0.44 20.08 -12.43
CA ASP A 19 1.64 19.41 -12.92
C ASP A 19 2.21 18.45 -11.87
N TYR A 20 1.70 17.22 -11.87
CA TYR A 20 2.11 16.16 -10.94
C TYR A 20 3.59 15.76 -11.10
N SER A 21 4.28 16.15 -12.17
CA SER A 21 5.73 15.91 -12.30
C SER A 21 6.56 16.75 -11.33
N LYS A 22 6.01 17.88 -10.86
CA LYS A 22 6.60 18.75 -9.84
C LYS A 22 6.13 18.43 -8.43
N ALA A 23 5.26 17.44 -8.27
CA ALA A 23 4.75 17.07 -6.96
C ALA A 23 5.87 16.53 -6.07
N SER A 24 5.83 16.89 -4.78
CA SER A 24 6.72 16.30 -3.80
C SER A 24 6.52 14.78 -3.76
N PRO A 25 7.59 13.98 -3.61
CA PRO A 25 7.49 12.54 -3.43
C PRO A 25 6.49 12.21 -2.32
N ASN A 26 5.58 11.28 -2.60
CA ASN A 26 4.57 10.87 -1.63
C ASN A 26 5.24 10.33 -0.37
N ARG A 27 5.07 11.01 0.77
CA ARG A 27 5.65 10.60 2.06
C ARG A 27 5.18 9.23 2.54
N PHE A 28 4.03 8.77 2.05
CA PHE A 28 3.46 7.46 2.34
C PHE A 28 3.84 6.38 1.32
N ALA A 29 4.46 6.76 0.20
CA ALA A 29 5.00 5.78 -0.75
C ALA A 29 6.25 5.06 -0.21
N LYS A 30 6.88 5.62 0.83
CA LYS A 30 7.98 4.97 1.54
C LYS A 30 7.40 4.00 2.57
N GLY A 31 7.35 2.72 2.24
CA GLY A 31 6.97 1.65 3.16
C GLY A 31 6.17 0.54 2.49
N ARG A 32 5.98 -0.56 3.21
CA ARG A 32 5.00 -1.61 2.86
C ARG A 32 3.83 -1.48 3.81
N ALA A 33 2.63 -1.27 3.28
CA ALA A 33 1.40 -1.31 4.05
C ALA A 33 0.82 -2.74 4.00
N VAL A 34 0.34 -3.22 5.14
CA VAL A 34 -0.34 -4.51 5.25
C VAL A 34 -1.74 -4.23 5.76
N ILE A 35 -2.73 -4.80 5.08
CA ILE A 35 -4.14 -4.71 5.48
C ILE A 35 -4.42 -5.89 6.41
N LEU A 36 -5.00 -5.60 7.58
CA LEU A 36 -5.47 -6.63 8.51
C LEU A 36 -6.97 -6.82 8.32
N GLU A 37 -7.42 -8.06 8.48
CA GLU A 37 -8.85 -8.36 8.53
C GLU A 37 -9.50 -7.76 9.80
N PRO A 38 -10.81 -7.44 9.78
CA PRO A 38 -11.47 -6.73 10.89
C PRO A 38 -11.50 -7.49 12.22
N ASP A 39 -11.47 -8.81 12.19
CA ASP A 39 -11.34 -9.67 13.36
C ASP A 39 -9.94 -9.60 13.98
N VAL A 40 -8.89 -9.64 13.16
CA VAL A 40 -7.50 -9.50 13.59
C VAL A 40 -7.23 -8.10 14.13
N ALA A 41 -7.73 -7.07 13.45
CA ALA A 41 -7.59 -5.67 13.88
C ALA A 41 -8.26 -5.38 15.23
N ARG A 42 -9.35 -6.09 15.57
CA ARG A 42 -10.00 -5.98 16.89
C ARG A 42 -9.13 -6.52 18.02
N VAL A 43 -8.31 -7.54 17.74
CA VAL A 43 -7.42 -8.14 18.73
C VAL A 43 -6.11 -7.35 18.83
N PHE A 44 -5.56 -6.90 17.70
CA PHE A 44 -4.28 -6.19 17.63
C PHE A 44 -4.47 -4.71 17.27
N ASN A 45 -4.47 -3.86 18.29
CA ASN A 45 -4.67 -2.41 18.13
C ASN A 45 -3.42 -1.64 17.69
N THR A 46 -2.24 -2.29 17.65
CA THR A 46 -0.98 -1.64 17.26
C THR A 46 -0.14 -2.54 16.36
N SER A 47 0.61 -1.91 15.45
CA SER A 47 1.56 -2.61 14.58
C SER A 47 2.67 -3.31 15.38
N ASP A 48 3.10 -2.74 16.52
CA ASP A 48 4.09 -3.36 17.41
C ASP A 48 3.60 -4.70 17.98
N ALA A 49 2.33 -4.78 18.40
CA ALA A 49 1.76 -6.02 18.93
C ALA A 49 1.69 -7.13 17.87
N VAL A 50 1.28 -6.79 16.64
CA VAL A 50 1.30 -7.73 15.50
C VAL A 50 2.72 -8.21 15.21
N ASN A 51 3.67 -7.28 15.12
CA ASN A 51 5.06 -7.61 14.80
C ASN A 51 5.71 -8.50 15.84
N LYS A 52 5.44 -8.27 17.14
CA LYS A 52 5.93 -9.13 18.23
C LYS A 52 5.38 -10.55 18.12
N MET A 53 4.08 -10.69 17.86
CA MET A 53 3.45 -12.00 17.70
C MET A 53 4.03 -12.75 16.49
N LEU A 54 4.10 -12.10 15.32
CA LEU A 54 4.64 -12.72 14.11
C LEU A 54 6.11 -13.15 14.29
N ARG A 55 6.93 -12.34 14.98
CA ARG A 55 8.31 -12.71 15.29
C ARG A 55 8.40 -13.92 16.23
N ALA A 56 7.52 -13.99 17.23
CA ALA A 56 7.46 -15.15 18.13
C ALA A 56 7.07 -16.42 17.38
N VAL A 57 6.12 -16.32 16.44
CA VAL A 57 5.73 -17.44 15.57
C VAL A 57 6.89 -17.88 14.69
N ILE A 58 7.58 -16.94 14.04
CA ILE A 58 8.76 -17.25 13.22
C ILE A 58 9.84 -17.95 14.05
N ALA A 59 10.12 -17.46 15.26
CA ALA A 59 11.12 -18.05 16.16
C ALA A 59 10.73 -19.44 16.69
N ALA A 60 9.43 -19.73 16.80
CA ALA A 60 8.93 -21.03 17.24
C ALA A 60 8.86 -22.06 16.09
N MET A 61 8.93 -21.62 14.84
CA MET A 61 8.90 -22.50 13.67
C MET A 61 10.28 -23.07 13.36
N PRO A 62 10.39 -24.35 12.96
CA PRO A 62 11.65 -24.92 12.53
C PRO A 62 12.14 -24.26 11.23
N GLU A 63 13.42 -23.88 11.21
CA GLU A 63 14.15 -23.19 10.13
C GLU A 63 14.03 -23.85 8.74
N SER A 64 13.57 -25.10 8.66
CA SER A 64 13.42 -25.86 7.42
C SER A 64 12.31 -25.34 6.50
N GLN A 65 11.41 -24.46 6.98
CA GLN A 65 10.25 -24.00 6.20
C GLN A 65 10.44 -22.61 5.55
N PHE A 66 11.47 -21.85 5.94
CA PHE A 66 11.73 -20.50 5.41
C PHE A 66 12.78 -20.42 4.31
N ARG A 67 13.38 -21.55 3.91
CA ARG A 67 14.17 -21.63 2.67
C ARG A 67 13.22 -21.66 1.48
N GLN A 68 12.58 -20.54 1.18
CA GLN A 68 12.08 -20.32 -0.17
C GLN A 68 13.28 -20.01 -1.05
N GLU A 69 13.49 -20.90 -2.02
CA GLU A 69 14.49 -20.86 -3.05
C GLU A 69 14.47 -19.50 -3.76
N SER A 70 15.42 -18.64 -3.41
CA SER A 70 15.82 -17.52 -4.25
C SER A 70 16.60 -18.06 -5.44
N ALA A 71 15.90 -18.67 -6.38
CA ALA A 71 16.39 -19.00 -7.70
C ALA A 71 15.25 -18.81 -8.70
N HIS A 72 15.12 -17.59 -9.23
CA HIS A 72 14.88 -17.22 -10.63
C HIS A 72 14.72 -15.70 -10.75
#